data_AF-A0A3C0DQE9-F1
#
_entry.id   AF-A0A3C0DQE9-F1
#
_cell.length_a   1.000
_cell.length_b   1.000
_cell.length_c   1.000
_cell.angle_alpha   90.00
_cell.angle_beta   90.00
_cell.angle_gamma   90.00
#
_symmetry.space_group_name_H-M   'P 1'
#
loop_
_entity.id
_entity.type
_entity.pdbx_description
1 polymer ?
#
loop_
_entity_poly.entity_id
_entity_poly.type
_entity_poly.pdbx_seq_one_letter_code
_entity_poly.pdbx_strand_id
1 'polypeptide(L)'
;MFYVFFGGVRSAAWANTFQTIVFMIMGLVGFLVIADGLGGLAEASKKALDHAPEKLQRQGLMTVPHFISYMLVPLSVGMFPHLFQHWLTAKSAKSFRLTVIAHPICIMIVWVPCILIGIWAAGLHASGELRVPPLPNGNPNANAVLSAMVKTFMESPILIGLFSAGVLAAIMSSLDSQFVCIGSMFTNDFIVPLKGQVSDEQKVWLGRGFIVFIVLITYVISIFKPTSVFNLGVWCFSGFSSLFPIAFASVYWKRLTKAGVIASVIATTVTWSLFIYDALGRQAGEQWFGETHGGEYLIAGVMPVTFIFLASVVALVGVSLLTKPPGQSTIDRFFPTKKA
;
A
#
# COMPACT_ATOMS: atom_id res chain seq x y z
N MET A 1 5.76 -4.88 18.52
CA MET A 1 7.18 -5.10 18.92
C MET A 1 7.32 -5.99 20.15
N PHE A 2 7.19 -5.53 21.41
CA PHE A 2 7.53 -6.35 22.61
C PHE A 2 6.89 -7.76 22.68
N TYR A 3 5.61 -7.97 22.32
CA TYR A 3 5.02 -9.33 22.34
C TYR A 3 5.48 -10.22 21.18
N VAL A 4 5.84 -9.63 20.03
CA VAL A 4 6.39 -10.37 18.87
C VAL A 4 7.77 -10.94 19.20
N PHE A 5 8.51 -10.28 20.10
CA PHE A 5 9.83 -10.75 20.53
C PHE A 5 9.78 -12.07 21.31
N PHE A 6 8.68 -12.38 21.99
CA PHE A 6 8.57 -13.56 22.89
C PHE A 6 7.68 -14.69 22.37
N GLY A 7 6.67 -14.42 21.53
CA GLY A 7 5.62 -15.40 21.22
C GLY A 7 5.79 -16.25 19.95
N GLY A 8 6.73 -15.92 19.06
CA GLY A 8 6.88 -16.59 17.77
C GLY A 8 5.68 -16.43 16.81
N VAL A 9 5.73 -17.11 15.65
CA VAL A 9 4.76 -16.91 14.53
C VAL A 9 3.31 -17.23 14.91
N ARG A 10 3.07 -18.23 15.77
CA ARG A 10 1.70 -18.62 16.19
C ARG A 10 1.06 -17.59 17.13
N SER A 11 1.82 -17.06 18.09
CA SER A 11 1.33 -16.00 18.98
C SER A 11 1.06 -14.73 18.19
N ALA A 12 1.95 -14.36 17.27
CA ALA A 12 1.75 -13.23 16.37
C ALA A 12 0.48 -13.40 15.52
N ALA A 13 0.19 -14.59 15.00
CA ALA A 13 -1.04 -14.84 14.25
C ALA A 13 -2.31 -14.64 15.08
N TRP A 14 -2.33 -15.10 16.33
CA TRP A 14 -3.46 -14.88 17.25
C TRP A 14 -3.61 -13.42 17.64
N ALA A 15 -2.51 -12.73 17.94
CA ALA A 15 -2.51 -11.30 18.23
C ALA A 15 -3.05 -10.49 17.04
N ASN A 16 -2.57 -10.78 15.83
CA ASN A 16 -3.04 -10.13 14.60
C ASN A 16 -4.53 -10.38 14.34
N THR A 17 -5.00 -11.60 14.63
CA THR A 17 -6.42 -11.95 14.48
C THR A 17 -7.28 -11.14 15.46
N PHE A 18 -6.90 -11.11 16.73
CA PHE A 18 -7.59 -10.32 17.75
C PHE A 18 -7.58 -8.82 17.40
N GLN A 19 -6.42 -8.26 17.04
CA GLN A 19 -6.28 -6.86 16.61
C GLN A 19 -7.15 -6.52 15.41
N THR A 20 -7.24 -7.43 14.44
CA THR A 20 -8.12 -7.25 13.27
C THR A 20 -9.59 -7.22 13.68
N ILE A 21 -10.01 -8.11 14.58
CA ILE A 21 -11.39 -8.13 15.10
C ILE A 21 -11.71 -6.82 15.84
N VAL A 22 -10.82 -6.38 16.72
CA VAL A 22 -10.98 -5.12 17.46
C VAL A 22 -11.07 -3.94 16.50
N PHE A 23 -10.18 -3.87 15.50
CA PHE A 23 -10.22 -2.85 14.45
C PHE A 23 -11.56 -2.86 13.70
N MET A 24 -12.05 -4.02 13.26
CA MET A 24 -13.28 -4.13 12.49
C MET A 24 -14.50 -3.69 13.32
N ILE A 25 -14.58 -4.12 14.58
CA ILE A 25 -15.68 -3.75 15.48
C ILE A 25 -15.63 -2.25 15.77
N MET A 26 -14.47 -1.73 16.17
CA MET A 26 -14.34 -0.30 16.51
C MET A 26 -14.49 0.60 15.29
N GLY A 27 -14.07 0.16 14.11
CA GLY A 27 -14.29 0.86 12.84
C GLY A 27 -15.78 0.97 12.52
N LEU A 28 -16.54 -0.12 12.66
CA LEU A 28 -17.99 -0.12 12.45
C LEU A 28 -18.71 0.75 13.49
N VAL A 29 -18.37 0.61 14.77
CA VAL A 29 -18.95 1.44 15.84
C VAL A 29 -18.64 2.92 15.59
N GLY A 30 -17.39 3.25 15.28
CA GLY A 30 -16.98 4.62 14.98
C GLY A 30 -17.71 5.21 13.78
N PHE A 31 -17.89 4.42 12.71
CA PHE A 31 -18.68 4.82 11.55
C PHE A 31 -20.14 5.12 11.92
N LEU A 32 -20.80 4.22 12.67
CA LEU A 32 -22.19 4.39 13.06
C LEU A 32 -22.38 5.61 13.96
N VAL A 33 -21.48 5.83 14.91
CA VAL A 33 -21.54 6.98 15.83
C VAL A 33 -21.34 8.30 15.07
N ILE A 34 -20.37 8.35 14.16
CA ILE A 34 -20.16 9.54 13.31
C ILE A 34 -21.39 9.77 12.41
N ALA A 35 -21.93 8.72 11.80
CA ALA A 35 -23.12 8.83 10.96
C ALA A 35 -24.34 9.34 11.74
N ASP A 36 -24.55 8.86 12.96
CA ASP A 36 -25.64 9.31 13.83
C ASP A 36 -25.46 10.78 14.26
N GLY A 37 -24.25 11.16 14.66
CA GLY A 37 -23.91 12.56 14.99
C GLY A 37 -24.09 13.55 13.83
N LEU A 38 -24.13 13.05 12.59
CA LEU A 38 -24.43 13.83 11.38
C LEU A 38 -25.93 13.93 11.06
N GLY A 39 -26.81 13.32 11.87
CA GLY A 39 -28.24 13.19 11.59
C GLY A 39 -28.60 11.97 10.73
N GLY A 40 -27.69 11.00 10.62
CA GLY A 40 -27.85 9.79 9.82
C GLY A 40 -27.19 9.87 8.44
N LEU A 41 -27.13 8.71 7.76
CA LEU A 41 -26.43 8.56 6.47
C LEU A 41 -26.99 9.47 5.36
N ALA A 42 -28.30 9.67 5.35
CA ALA A 42 -28.98 10.47 4.33
C ALA A 42 -28.64 11.96 4.48
N GLU A 43 -28.73 12.49 5.71
CA GLU A 43 -28.43 13.90 5.97
C GLU A 43 -26.95 14.21 5.81
N ALA A 44 -26.07 13.30 6.25
CA ALA A 44 -24.63 13.39 6.02
C ALA A 44 -24.28 13.49 4.53
N SER A 45 -24.93 12.65 3.71
CA SER A 45 -24.70 12.63 2.26
C SER A 45 -25.31 13.85 1.56
N LYS A 46 -26.44 14.37 2.07
CA LYS A 46 -27.04 15.61 1.57
C LYS A 46 -26.15 16.82 1.86
N LYS A 47 -25.58 16.95 3.06
CA LYS A 47 -24.60 18.01 3.37
C LYS A 47 -23.39 17.97 2.44
N ALA A 48 -22.89 16.76 2.12
CA ALA A 48 -21.83 16.61 1.14
C ALA A 48 -22.26 17.04 -0.27
N LEU A 49 -23.49 16.76 -0.67
CA LEU A 49 -24.04 17.21 -1.95
C LEU A 49 -24.21 18.73 -2.02
N ASP A 50 -24.68 19.36 -0.94
CA ASP A 50 -24.97 20.79 -0.91
C ASP A 50 -23.68 21.63 -0.87
N HIS A 51 -22.62 21.14 -0.22
CA HIS A 51 -21.39 21.92 0.00
C HIS A 51 -20.15 21.44 -0.75
N ALA A 52 -20.11 20.17 -1.18
CA ALA A 52 -18.99 19.59 -1.92
C ALA A 52 -19.47 18.57 -2.99
N PRO A 53 -20.38 18.96 -3.90
CA PRO A 53 -20.99 18.05 -4.89
C PRO A 53 -19.95 17.38 -5.80
N GLU A 54 -18.81 18.04 -6.04
CA GLU A 54 -17.71 17.48 -6.79
C GLU A 54 -17.13 16.22 -6.14
N LYS A 55 -17.18 16.06 -4.81
CA LYS A 55 -16.68 14.85 -4.13
C LYS A 55 -17.58 13.63 -4.30
N LEU A 56 -18.80 13.81 -4.82
CA LEU A 56 -19.76 12.73 -5.08
C LEU A 56 -19.71 12.22 -6.52
N GLN A 57 -19.07 12.95 -7.42
CA GLN A 57 -18.99 12.59 -8.83
C GLN A 57 -17.55 12.38 -9.27
N ARG A 58 -17.37 11.57 -10.31
CA ARG A 58 -16.08 11.40 -10.98
C ARG A 58 -15.90 12.35 -12.16
N GLN A 59 -17.01 12.69 -12.83
CA GLN A 59 -16.99 13.55 -14.00
C GLN A 59 -16.46 14.94 -13.62
N GLY A 60 -15.52 15.46 -14.40
CA GLY A 60 -14.87 16.76 -14.12
C GLY A 60 -13.65 16.71 -13.20
N LEU A 61 -13.48 15.70 -12.34
CA LEU A 61 -12.28 15.57 -11.49
C LEU A 61 -11.16 14.77 -12.13
N MET A 62 -11.50 13.73 -12.89
CA MET A 62 -10.52 12.84 -13.47
C MET A 62 -10.87 12.52 -14.91
N THR A 63 -9.88 12.64 -15.79
CA THR A 63 -9.98 12.15 -17.16
C THR A 63 -10.12 10.62 -17.16
N VAL A 64 -10.67 10.05 -18.23
CA VAL A 64 -10.78 8.59 -18.38
C VAL A 64 -9.39 7.91 -18.31
N PRO A 65 -8.34 8.41 -18.98
CA PRO A 65 -6.99 7.87 -18.84
C PRO A 65 -6.46 7.91 -17.41
N HIS A 66 -6.70 9.01 -16.69
CA HIS A 66 -6.29 9.14 -15.30
C HIS A 66 -6.90 8.01 -14.44
N PHE A 67 -8.20 7.77 -14.54
CA PHE A 67 -8.82 6.67 -13.80
C PHE A 67 -8.33 5.29 -14.21
N ILE A 68 -8.13 5.03 -15.51
CA ILE A 68 -7.62 3.74 -15.97
C ILE A 68 -6.22 3.49 -15.39
N SER A 69 -5.39 4.52 -15.22
CA SER A 69 -4.07 4.38 -14.59
C SER A 69 -4.14 3.87 -13.14
N TYR A 70 -5.23 4.15 -12.40
CA TYR A 70 -5.45 3.59 -11.06
C TYR A 70 -5.63 2.06 -11.06
N MET A 71 -6.06 1.46 -12.17
CA MET A 71 -6.22 0.00 -12.25
C MET A 71 -4.88 -0.75 -12.26
N LEU A 72 -3.76 -0.04 -12.43
CA LEU A 72 -2.42 -0.62 -12.27
C LEU A 72 -1.98 -0.72 -10.81
N VAL A 73 -2.55 0.10 -9.91
CA VAL A 73 -2.19 0.10 -8.48
C VAL A 73 -2.53 -1.23 -7.80
N PRO A 74 -3.71 -1.85 -7.99
CA PRO A 74 -4.01 -3.16 -7.40
C PRO A 74 -3.02 -4.29 -7.75
N LEU A 75 -2.28 -4.18 -8.87
CA LEU A 75 -1.24 -5.16 -9.22
C LEU A 75 -0.10 -5.20 -8.18
N SER A 76 0.09 -4.12 -7.41
CA SER A 76 1.09 -4.05 -6.33
C SER A 76 0.85 -5.09 -5.24
N VAL A 77 -0.42 -5.43 -4.95
CA VAL A 77 -0.80 -6.41 -3.92
C VAL A 77 -0.15 -7.76 -4.21
N GLY A 78 -0.12 -8.13 -5.48
CA GLY A 78 0.56 -9.32 -5.96
C GLY A 78 2.07 -9.33 -5.75
N MET A 79 2.68 -8.17 -5.47
CA MET A 79 4.12 -7.97 -5.36
C MET A 79 4.59 -7.63 -3.95
N PHE A 80 3.68 -7.56 -2.97
CA PHE A 80 4.05 -7.29 -1.59
C PHE A 80 4.75 -8.50 -0.95
N PRO A 81 5.99 -8.36 -0.46
CA PRO A 81 6.76 -9.50 0.00
C PRO A 81 6.15 -10.15 1.26
N HIS A 82 5.50 -9.37 2.12
CA HIS A 82 4.82 -9.89 3.31
C HIS A 82 3.59 -10.74 2.95
N LEU A 83 2.89 -10.43 1.84
CA LEU A 83 1.78 -11.26 1.36
C LEU A 83 2.29 -12.57 0.76
N PHE A 84 3.37 -12.54 -0.02
CA PHE A 84 4.02 -13.75 -0.51
C PHE A 84 4.43 -14.72 0.61
N GLN A 85 4.97 -14.20 1.71
CA GLN A 85 5.33 -15.02 2.87
C GLN A 85 4.12 -15.75 3.46
N HIS A 86 2.96 -15.09 3.55
CA HIS A 86 1.73 -15.72 3.98
C HIS A 86 1.22 -16.78 2.99
N TRP A 87 1.39 -16.56 1.68
CA TRP A 87 0.98 -17.51 0.66
C TRP A 87 1.85 -18.76 0.64
N LEU A 88 3.16 -18.61 0.78
CA LEU A 88 4.13 -19.71 0.77
C LEU A 88 4.10 -20.53 2.07
N THR A 89 3.61 -19.96 3.17
CA THR A 89 3.44 -20.65 4.45
C THR A 89 2.06 -21.28 4.63
N ALA A 90 1.14 -21.11 3.66
CA ALA A 90 -0.19 -21.68 3.72
C ALA A 90 -0.16 -23.21 3.64
N LYS A 91 -0.89 -23.87 4.54
CA LYS A 91 -0.94 -25.35 4.63
C LYS A 91 -1.48 -26.03 3.36
N SER A 92 -2.30 -25.34 2.57
CA SER A 92 -2.90 -25.88 1.35
C SER A 92 -3.36 -24.79 0.39
N ALA A 93 -3.46 -25.13 -0.91
CA ALA A 93 -4.05 -24.26 -1.91
C ALA A 93 -5.54 -23.93 -1.63
N LYS A 94 -6.28 -24.79 -0.92
CA LYS A 94 -7.66 -24.53 -0.52
C LYS A 94 -7.73 -23.39 0.51
N SER A 95 -6.81 -23.39 1.49
CA SER A 95 -6.68 -22.30 2.47
C SER A 95 -6.37 -20.97 1.79
N PHE A 96 -5.53 -20.99 0.75
CA PHE A 96 -5.22 -19.80 -0.05
C PHE A 96 -6.45 -19.26 -0.81
N ARG A 97 -7.26 -20.14 -1.42
CA ARG A 97 -8.46 -19.75 -2.18
C ARG A 97 -9.46 -18.96 -1.33
N LEU A 98 -9.65 -19.34 -0.07
CA LEU A 98 -10.54 -18.61 0.84
C LEU A 98 -10.06 -17.16 1.03
N THR A 99 -8.77 -16.96 1.24
CA THR A 99 -8.19 -15.61 1.40
C THR A 99 -8.44 -14.76 0.16
N VAL A 100 -8.26 -15.31 -1.04
CA VAL A 100 -8.50 -14.58 -2.31
C VAL A 100 -9.97 -14.16 -2.46
N ILE A 101 -10.92 -15.02 -2.08
CA ILE A 101 -12.37 -14.74 -2.19
C ILE A 101 -12.83 -13.76 -1.10
N ALA A 102 -12.34 -13.91 0.13
CA ALA A 102 -12.74 -13.06 1.25
C ALA A 102 -12.14 -11.65 1.17
N HIS A 103 -10.97 -11.49 0.55
CA HIS A 103 -10.23 -10.23 0.54
C HIS A 103 -11.02 -9.04 -0.05
N PRO A 104 -11.69 -9.16 -1.22
CA PRO A 104 -12.53 -8.07 -1.74
C PRO A 104 -13.67 -7.68 -0.79
N ILE A 105 -14.27 -8.65 -0.10
CA ILE A 105 -15.37 -8.41 0.85
C ILE A 105 -14.86 -7.62 2.06
N CYS A 106 -13.72 -8.03 2.64
CA CYS A 106 -13.07 -7.32 3.72
C CYS A 106 -12.68 -5.89 3.31
N ILE A 107 -12.16 -5.71 2.09
CA ILE A 107 -11.86 -4.37 1.55
C ILE A 107 -13.12 -3.52 1.49
N MET A 108 -14.23 -4.03 0.96
CA MET A 108 -15.48 -3.27 0.88
C MET A 108 -15.98 -2.84 2.26
N ILE A 109 -15.96 -3.75 3.24
CA ILE A 109 -16.43 -3.47 4.61
C ILE A 109 -15.58 -2.36 5.27
N VAL A 110 -14.28 -2.28 4.98
CA VAL A 110 -13.39 -1.27 5.56
C VAL A 110 -13.40 0.03 4.76
N TRP A 111 -13.29 -0.06 3.44
CA TRP A 111 -13.12 1.11 2.57
C TRP A 111 -14.38 1.96 2.45
N VAL A 112 -15.56 1.34 2.34
CA VAL A 112 -16.80 2.10 2.16
C VAL A 112 -17.04 3.05 3.33
N PRO A 113 -17.00 2.61 4.60
CA PRO A 113 -17.07 3.52 5.75
C PRO A 113 -16.02 4.62 5.74
N CYS A 114 -14.75 4.27 5.49
CA CYS A 114 -13.65 5.25 5.51
C CYS A 114 -13.80 6.32 4.43
N ILE A 115 -14.19 5.93 3.22
CA ILE A 115 -14.41 6.86 2.10
C ILE A 115 -15.61 7.75 2.39
N LEU A 116 -16.73 7.19 2.88
CA LEU A 116 -17.91 7.97 3.23
C LEU A 116 -17.62 9.02 4.30
N ILE A 117 -16.89 8.65 5.36
CA ILE A 117 -16.45 9.61 6.40
C ILE A 117 -15.62 10.74 5.76
N GLY A 118 -14.72 10.43 4.83
CA GLY A 118 -13.92 11.44 4.12
C GLY A 118 -14.77 12.38 3.25
N ILE A 119 -15.76 11.85 2.54
CA ILE A 119 -16.70 12.62 1.72
C ILE A 119 -17.54 13.55 2.59
N TRP A 120 -18.14 13.04 3.68
CA TRP A 120 -18.94 13.86 4.59
C TRP A 120 -18.10 14.94 5.26
N ALA A 121 -16.88 14.60 5.67
CA ALA A 121 -15.94 15.57 6.23
C ALA A 121 -15.58 16.68 5.23
N ALA A 122 -15.45 16.37 3.94
CA ALA A 122 -15.21 17.39 2.91
C ALA A 122 -16.39 18.36 2.79
N GLY A 123 -17.64 17.86 2.82
CA GLY A 123 -18.84 18.69 2.85
C GLY A 123 -18.90 19.60 4.08
N LEU A 124 -18.65 19.06 5.27
CA LEU A 124 -18.63 19.83 6.51
C LEU A 124 -17.49 20.86 6.58
N HIS A 125 -16.33 20.53 6.01
CA HIS A 125 -15.22 21.46 5.93
C HIS A 125 -15.56 22.62 4.98
N ALA A 126 -16.22 22.33 3.86
CA ALA A 126 -16.70 23.35 2.92
C ALA A 126 -17.83 24.22 3.51
N SER A 127 -18.70 23.67 4.36
CA SER A 127 -19.73 24.43 5.09
C SER A 127 -19.17 25.27 6.25
N GLY A 128 -17.93 25.02 6.67
CA GLY A 128 -17.29 25.66 7.82
C GLY A 128 -17.63 25.02 9.18
N GLU A 129 -18.40 23.94 9.20
CA GLU A 129 -18.76 23.19 10.41
C GLU A 129 -17.61 22.31 10.93
N LEU A 130 -16.67 21.90 10.07
CA LEU A 130 -15.52 21.08 10.44
C LEU A 130 -14.20 21.81 10.20
N ARG A 131 -13.41 21.99 11.27
CA ARG A 131 -12.06 22.54 11.18
C ARG A 131 -11.02 21.43 11.05
N VAL A 132 -10.36 21.38 9.89
CA VAL A 132 -9.22 20.48 9.65
C VAL A 132 -7.92 21.29 9.72
N PRO A 133 -6.89 20.85 10.45
CA PRO A 133 -5.62 21.57 10.50
C PRO A 133 -4.97 21.60 9.10
N PRO A 134 -4.32 22.70 8.70
CA PRO A 134 -3.63 22.77 7.41
C PRO A 134 -2.30 22.00 7.44
N LEU A 135 -1.89 21.49 6.28
CA LEU A 135 -0.53 21.04 5.98
C LEU A 135 0.40 22.26 5.80
N PRO A 136 1.74 22.08 5.82
CA PRO A 136 2.70 23.16 5.57
C PRO A 136 2.51 23.91 4.24
N ASN A 137 1.86 23.28 3.26
CA ASN A 137 1.52 23.87 1.96
C ASN A 137 0.19 24.66 1.97
N GLY A 138 -0.44 24.84 3.13
CA GLY A 138 -1.71 25.58 3.30
C GLY A 138 -2.97 24.79 2.97
N ASN A 139 -2.86 23.59 2.37
CA ASN A 139 -4.02 22.74 2.06
C ASN A 139 -4.54 22.03 3.32
N PRO A 140 -5.83 21.67 3.40
CA PRO A 140 -6.36 20.86 4.49
C PRO A 140 -5.60 19.55 4.66
N ASN A 141 -5.21 19.21 5.88
CA ASN A 141 -4.52 17.97 6.17
C ASN A 141 -5.49 16.79 6.10
N ALA A 142 -5.56 16.14 4.93
CA ALA A 142 -6.37 14.94 4.73
C ALA A 142 -6.07 13.82 5.77
N ASN A 143 -4.84 13.73 6.26
CA ASN A 143 -4.47 12.72 7.27
C ASN A 143 -5.14 12.98 8.63
N ALA A 144 -5.55 14.22 8.92
CA ALA A 144 -6.19 14.61 10.18
C ALA A 144 -7.72 14.50 10.14
N VAL A 145 -8.33 14.25 8.97
CA VAL A 145 -9.79 14.23 8.78
C VAL A 145 -10.47 13.27 9.74
N LEU A 146 -10.01 12.02 9.82
CA LEU A 146 -10.62 11.02 10.71
C LEU A 146 -10.56 11.47 12.18
N SER A 147 -9.42 12.01 12.63
CA SER A 147 -9.27 12.51 14.00
C SER A 147 -10.16 13.72 14.27
N ALA A 148 -10.37 14.59 13.30
CA ALA A 148 -11.26 15.74 13.40
C ALA A 148 -12.73 15.30 13.51
N MET A 149 -13.15 14.32 12.70
CA MET A 149 -14.49 13.74 12.76
C MET A 149 -14.75 13.05 14.10
N VAL A 150 -13.81 12.23 14.57
CA VAL A 150 -13.89 11.58 15.90
C VAL A 150 -14.03 12.62 17.00
N LYS A 151 -13.19 13.66 17.01
CA LYS A 151 -13.24 14.72 18.03
C LYS A 151 -14.54 15.52 18.03
N THR A 152 -15.16 15.67 16.85
CA THR A 152 -16.38 16.47 16.68
C THR A 152 -17.63 15.68 17.06
N PHE A 153 -17.69 14.39 16.73
CA PHE A 153 -18.91 13.59 16.83
C PHE A 153 -18.88 12.50 17.91
N MET A 154 -17.72 12.15 18.48
CA MET A 154 -17.65 11.23 19.61
C MET A 154 -17.47 12.00 20.92
N GLU A 155 -18.51 12.03 21.75
CA GLU A 155 -18.47 12.75 23.03
C GLU A 155 -17.82 11.95 24.16
N SER A 156 -17.95 10.62 24.13
CA SER A 156 -17.48 9.75 25.21
C SER A 156 -15.96 9.54 25.17
N PRO A 157 -15.21 9.92 26.22
CA PRO A 157 -13.76 9.68 26.28
C PRO A 157 -13.40 8.19 26.21
N ILE A 158 -14.25 7.33 26.77
CA ILE A 158 -14.09 5.87 26.73
C ILE A 158 -14.18 5.39 25.28
N LEU A 159 -15.17 5.89 24.54
CA LEU A 159 -15.37 5.50 23.14
C LEU A 159 -14.22 5.99 22.26
N ILE A 160 -13.75 7.22 22.44
CA ILE A 160 -12.57 7.75 21.75
C ILE A 160 -11.34 6.87 22.05
N GLY A 161 -11.14 6.48 23.32
CA GLY A 161 -10.05 5.61 23.73
C GLY A 161 -10.11 4.23 23.06
N LEU A 162 -11.28 3.59 23.07
CA LEU A 162 -11.49 2.30 22.41
C LEU A 162 -11.32 2.40 20.88
N PHE A 163 -11.83 3.47 20.27
CA PHE A 163 -11.70 3.70 18.83
C PHE A 163 -10.23 3.89 18.44
N SER A 164 -9.51 4.71 19.21
CA SER A 164 -8.07 4.93 19.04
C SER A 164 -7.27 3.64 19.22
N ALA A 165 -7.65 2.79 20.17
CA ALA A 165 -7.06 1.47 20.34
C ALA A 165 -7.32 0.56 19.12
N GLY A 166 -8.50 0.62 18.51
CA GLY A 166 -8.82 -0.08 17.26
C GLY A 166 -7.98 0.38 16.07
N VAL A 167 -7.79 1.69 15.91
CA VAL A 167 -6.90 2.25 14.88
C VAL A 167 -5.45 1.82 15.12
N LEU A 168 -4.97 1.88 16.36
CA LEU A 168 -3.63 1.42 16.72
C LEU A 168 -3.46 -0.08 16.47
N ALA A 169 -4.47 -0.90 16.75
CA ALA A 169 -4.47 -2.33 16.48
C ALA A 169 -4.34 -2.63 14.97
N ALA A 170 -5.01 -1.85 14.10
CA ALA A 170 -4.89 -1.98 12.66
C ALA A 170 -3.50 -1.63 12.12
N ILE A 171 -2.91 -0.55 12.66
CA ILE A 171 -1.55 -0.13 12.31
C ILE A 171 -0.54 -1.20 12.76
N MET A 172 -0.68 -1.69 13.99
CA MET A 172 0.25 -2.66 14.58
C MET A 172 0.24 -4.00 13.85
N SER A 173 -0.94 -4.52 13.49
CA SER A 173 -1.05 -5.79 12.76
C SER A 173 -0.39 -5.74 11.38
N SER A 174 -0.50 -4.58 10.70
CA SER A 174 0.09 -4.36 9.38
C SER A 174 1.62 -4.20 9.46
N LEU A 175 2.08 -3.36 10.40
CA LEU A 175 3.51 -3.11 10.59
C LEU A 175 4.27 -4.36 11.04
N ASP A 176 3.68 -5.18 11.90
CA ASP A 176 4.32 -6.41 12.39
C ASP A 176 4.69 -7.35 11.23
N SER A 177 3.76 -7.63 10.32
CA SER A 177 4.03 -8.49 9.15
C SER A 177 5.06 -7.87 8.20
N GLN A 178 5.03 -6.55 7.99
CA GLN A 178 5.99 -5.86 7.14
C GLN A 178 7.42 -5.85 7.73
N PHE A 179 7.55 -5.61 9.04
CA PHE A 179 8.84 -5.60 9.72
C PHE A 179 9.46 -7.00 9.78
N VAL A 180 8.67 -8.03 10.10
CA VAL A 180 9.16 -9.41 10.06
C VAL A 180 9.63 -9.77 8.65
N CYS A 181 8.89 -9.33 7.63
CA CYS A 181 9.24 -9.56 6.24
C CYS A 181 10.58 -8.91 5.87
N ILE A 182 10.77 -7.61 6.14
CA ILE A 182 12.00 -6.90 5.78
C ILE A 182 13.22 -7.41 6.57
N GLY A 183 13.03 -7.79 7.84
CA GLY A 183 14.09 -8.41 8.64
C GLY A 183 14.50 -9.79 8.09
N SER A 184 13.53 -10.57 7.63
CA SER A 184 13.79 -11.86 6.96
C SER A 184 14.51 -11.68 5.63
N MET A 185 14.12 -10.69 4.81
CA MET A 185 14.81 -10.35 3.55
C MET A 185 16.24 -9.90 3.80
N PHE A 186 16.47 -9.02 4.77
CA PHE A 186 17.83 -8.59 5.14
C PHE A 186 18.71 -9.77 5.53
N THR A 187 18.21 -10.67 6.37
CA THR A 187 18.99 -11.80 6.87
C THR A 187 19.22 -12.87 5.81
N ASN A 188 18.20 -13.28 5.07
CA ASN A 188 18.29 -14.37 4.10
C ASN A 188 18.86 -13.94 2.75
N ASP A 189 18.60 -12.71 2.31
CA ASP A 189 18.98 -12.25 0.96
C ASP A 189 20.28 -11.45 0.96
N PHE A 190 20.67 -10.83 2.08
CA PHE A 190 21.94 -10.10 2.19
C PHE A 190 22.94 -10.81 3.12
N ILE A 191 22.57 -11.10 4.37
CA ILE A 191 23.54 -11.61 5.34
C ILE A 191 24.01 -13.03 4.99
N VAL A 192 23.10 -13.97 4.75
CA VAL A 192 23.46 -15.38 4.47
C VAL A 192 24.33 -15.50 3.21
N PRO A 193 24.01 -14.85 2.07
CA PRO A 193 24.89 -14.91 0.89
C PRO A 193 26.27 -14.28 1.11
N LEU A 194 26.39 -13.25 1.96
CA LEU A 194 27.65 -12.55 2.22
C LEU A 194 28.53 -13.24 3.28
N LYS A 195 27.93 -13.77 4.35
CA LYS A 195 28.65 -14.40 5.48
C LYS A 195 28.66 -15.92 5.45
N GLY A 196 27.87 -16.56 4.60
CA GLY A 196 27.73 -18.02 4.57
C GLY A 196 26.81 -18.53 5.69
N GLN A 197 27.28 -19.55 6.44
CA GLN A 197 26.46 -20.18 7.47
C GLN A 197 26.29 -19.28 8.70
N VAL A 198 25.06 -18.84 8.93
CA VAL A 198 24.63 -18.06 10.10
C VAL A 198 23.61 -18.88 10.87
N SER A 199 23.75 -18.99 12.19
CA SER A 199 22.80 -19.76 13.01
C SER A 199 21.42 -19.09 13.00
N ASP A 200 20.36 -19.86 13.23
CA ASP A 200 19.00 -19.31 13.23
C ASP A 200 18.80 -18.28 14.34
N GLU A 201 19.46 -18.45 15.49
CA GLU A 201 19.46 -17.46 16.57
C GLU A 201 20.12 -16.14 16.13
N GLN A 202 21.27 -16.23 15.45
CA GLN A 202 21.96 -15.06 14.90
C GLN A 202 21.11 -14.35 13.83
N LYS A 203 20.42 -15.10 12.95
CA LYS A 203 19.50 -14.50 11.97
C LYS A 203 18.39 -13.72 12.67
N VAL A 204 17.78 -14.29 13.71
CA VAL A 204 16.71 -13.62 14.47
C VAL A 204 17.21 -12.32 15.09
N TRP A 205 18.37 -12.32 15.74
CA TRP A 205 18.94 -11.11 16.36
C TRP A 205 19.34 -10.05 15.32
N LEU A 206 19.96 -10.45 14.22
CA LEU A 206 20.33 -9.53 13.14
C LEU A 206 19.09 -8.92 12.47
N GLY A 207 18.07 -9.73 12.20
CA GLY A 207 16.80 -9.24 11.65
C GLY A 207 16.12 -8.25 12.59
N ARG A 208 16.08 -8.54 13.89
CA ARG A 208 15.54 -7.64 14.92
C ARG A 208 16.31 -6.32 15.01
N GLY A 209 17.64 -6.38 15.02
CA GLY A 209 18.50 -5.18 15.03
C GLY A 209 18.27 -4.31 13.80
N PHE A 210 18.17 -4.93 12.62
CA PHE A 210 17.88 -4.23 11.37
C PHE A 210 16.48 -3.58 11.36
N ILE A 211 15.47 -4.26 11.89
CA ILE A 211 14.12 -3.71 12.03
C ILE A 211 14.15 -2.45 12.90
N VAL A 212 14.80 -2.50 14.08
CA VAL A 212 14.91 -1.33 14.98
C VAL A 212 15.60 -0.17 14.27
N PHE A 213 16.69 -0.45 13.55
CA PHE A 213 17.43 0.54 12.77
C PHE A 213 16.55 1.22 11.69
N ILE A 214 15.83 0.44 10.87
CA ILE A 214 14.95 0.99 9.83
C ILE A 214 13.78 1.77 10.42
N VAL A 215 13.20 1.31 11.54
CA VAL A 215 12.12 2.01 12.23
C VAL A 215 12.58 3.37 12.74
N LEU A 216 13.78 3.44 13.34
CA LEU A 216 14.36 4.71 13.80
C LEU A 216 14.60 5.67 12.64
N ILE A 217 15.20 5.21 11.54
CA ILE A 217 15.41 6.04 10.35
C ILE A 217 14.08 6.55 9.80
N THR A 218 13.09 5.67 9.65
CA THR A 218 11.78 6.03 9.10
C THR A 218 11.05 7.03 10.01
N TYR A 219 11.17 6.87 11.33
CA TYR A 219 10.63 7.82 12.32
C TYR A 219 11.31 9.18 12.24
N VAL A 220 12.63 9.24 12.11
CA VAL A 220 13.35 10.51 11.94
C VAL A 220 12.91 11.20 10.65
N ILE A 221 12.81 10.47 9.53
CA ILE A 221 12.36 11.03 8.24
C ILE A 221 10.92 11.56 8.33
N SER A 222 10.02 10.85 9.03
CA SER A 222 8.62 11.24 9.12
C SER A 222 8.39 12.56 9.87
N ILE A 223 9.31 12.96 10.76
CA ILE A 223 9.26 14.25 11.46
C ILE A 223 9.51 15.43 10.50
N PHE A 224 10.40 15.28 9.52
CA PHE A 224 10.83 16.39 8.67
C PHE A 224 9.99 16.60 7.40
N LYS A 225 9.36 15.55 6.87
CA LYS A 225 8.55 15.64 5.64
C LYS A 225 7.13 15.09 5.85
N PRO A 226 6.25 15.84 6.55
CA PRO A 226 4.84 15.48 6.64
C PRO A 226 4.17 15.65 5.27
N THR A 227 4.11 14.57 4.49
CA THR A 227 3.40 14.51 3.21
C THR A 227 2.04 13.82 3.36
N SER A 228 1.18 13.97 2.36
CA SER A 228 -0.03 13.13 2.24
C SER A 228 0.36 11.66 2.26
N VAL A 229 -0.19 10.89 3.20
CA VAL A 229 0.10 9.44 3.31
C VAL A 229 -0.44 8.70 2.08
N PHE A 230 -1.54 9.19 1.52
CA PHE A 230 -2.09 8.66 0.27
C PHE A 230 -1.11 8.84 -0.90
N ASN A 231 -0.54 10.04 -1.08
CA ASN A 231 0.42 10.31 -2.15
C ASN A 231 1.67 9.46 -2.00
N LEU A 232 2.18 9.31 -0.77
CA LEU A 232 3.31 8.43 -0.50
C LEU A 232 2.96 6.96 -0.82
N GLY A 233 1.75 6.53 -0.47
CA GLY A 233 1.22 5.21 -0.81
C GLY A 233 1.20 4.97 -2.32
N VAL A 234 0.71 5.92 -3.12
CA VAL A 234 0.70 5.83 -4.59
C VAL A 234 2.11 5.61 -5.14
N TRP A 235 3.14 6.31 -4.63
CA TRP A 235 4.53 6.11 -5.05
C TRP A 235 5.08 4.74 -4.68
N CYS A 236 4.82 4.28 -3.45
CA CYS A 236 5.21 2.94 -3.01
C CYS A 236 4.54 1.86 -3.88
N PHE A 237 3.23 1.96 -4.10
CA PHE A 237 2.47 1.00 -4.89
C PHE A 237 2.88 1.02 -6.36
N SER A 238 3.21 2.19 -6.92
CA SER A 238 3.70 2.31 -8.30
C SER A 238 4.95 1.45 -8.53
N GLY A 239 5.91 1.50 -7.59
CA GLY A 239 7.13 0.69 -7.67
C GLY A 239 6.88 -0.82 -7.50
N PHE A 240 5.93 -1.21 -6.66
CA PHE A 240 5.54 -2.63 -6.54
C PHE A 240 4.78 -3.12 -7.77
N SER A 241 3.84 -2.34 -8.31
CA SER A 241 3.07 -2.68 -9.50
C SER A 241 3.97 -2.93 -10.71
N SER A 242 5.04 -2.17 -10.88
CA SER A 242 5.98 -2.36 -11.99
C SER A 242 6.83 -3.63 -11.89
N LEU A 243 6.86 -4.31 -10.73
CA LEU A 243 7.49 -5.62 -10.60
C LEU A 243 6.54 -6.77 -10.99
N PHE A 244 5.23 -6.50 -11.09
CA PHE A 244 4.22 -7.50 -11.46
C PHE A 244 4.50 -8.19 -12.81
N PRO A 245 4.92 -7.49 -13.89
CA PRO A 245 5.27 -8.13 -15.15
C PRO A 245 6.31 -9.23 -15.03
N ILE A 246 7.30 -9.07 -14.13
CA ILE A 246 8.33 -10.08 -13.87
C ILE A 246 7.70 -11.33 -13.28
N ALA A 247 6.86 -11.19 -12.25
CA ALA A 247 6.19 -12.32 -11.61
C ALA A 247 5.25 -13.03 -12.59
N PHE A 248 4.47 -12.27 -13.36
CA PHE A 248 3.56 -12.81 -14.36
C PHE A 248 4.32 -13.58 -15.47
N ALA A 249 5.36 -12.96 -16.04
CA ALA A 249 6.17 -13.59 -17.08
C ALA A 249 6.90 -14.85 -16.57
N SER A 250 7.32 -14.88 -15.30
CA SER A 250 8.01 -16.03 -14.71
C SER A 250 7.14 -17.28 -14.68
N VAL A 251 5.82 -17.11 -14.56
CA VAL A 251 4.86 -18.23 -14.51
C VAL A 251 4.35 -18.63 -15.89
N TYR A 252 4.20 -17.68 -16.81
CA TYR A 252 3.49 -17.92 -18.08
C TYR A 252 4.37 -17.85 -19.33
N TRP A 253 5.56 -17.24 -19.26
CA TRP A 253 6.37 -16.97 -20.45
C TRP A 253 7.66 -17.80 -20.48
N LYS A 254 7.66 -18.85 -21.30
CA LYS A 254 8.80 -19.78 -21.46
C LYS A 254 10.09 -19.14 -21.96
N ARG A 255 10.00 -17.97 -22.63
CA ARG A 255 11.15 -17.23 -23.18
C ARG A 255 11.73 -16.20 -22.21
N LEU A 256 11.24 -16.12 -20.97
CA LEU A 256 11.76 -15.17 -20.00
C LEU A 256 13.25 -15.44 -19.74
N THR A 257 14.08 -14.39 -19.82
CA THR A 257 15.54 -14.49 -19.62
C THR A 257 15.98 -13.76 -18.35
N LYS A 258 17.12 -14.18 -17.78
CA LYS A 258 17.74 -13.48 -16.64
C LYS A 258 18.07 -12.02 -16.97
N ALA A 259 18.60 -11.77 -18.17
CA ALA A 259 18.94 -10.43 -18.63
C ALA A 259 17.70 -9.53 -18.75
N GLY A 260 16.57 -10.08 -19.23
CA GLY A 260 15.31 -9.35 -19.29
C GLY A 260 14.76 -8.97 -17.92
N VAL A 261 14.84 -9.89 -16.94
CA VAL A 261 14.45 -9.58 -15.56
C VAL A 261 15.32 -8.47 -14.97
N ILE A 262 16.64 -8.55 -15.13
CA ILE A 262 17.56 -7.50 -14.63
C ILE A 262 17.27 -6.16 -15.29
N ALA A 263 17.07 -6.13 -16.62
CA ALA A 263 16.75 -4.91 -17.36
C ALA A 263 15.43 -4.29 -16.89
N SER A 264 14.41 -5.11 -16.62
CA SER A 264 13.11 -4.68 -16.10
C SER A 264 13.20 -4.08 -14.69
N VAL A 265 14.01 -4.67 -13.80
CA VAL A 265 14.29 -4.11 -12.47
C VAL A 265 15.02 -2.77 -12.59
N ILE A 266 16.07 -2.69 -13.41
CA ILE A 266 16.82 -1.43 -13.61
C ILE A 266 15.91 -0.35 -14.20
N ALA A 267 15.12 -0.66 -15.23
CA ALA A 267 14.20 0.28 -15.84
C ALA A 267 13.16 0.78 -14.83
N THR A 268 12.63 -0.10 -13.98
CA THR A 268 11.75 0.24 -12.87
C THR A 268 12.44 1.19 -11.89
N THR A 269 13.63 0.84 -11.39
CA THR A 269 14.37 1.65 -10.42
C THR A 269 14.69 3.04 -10.97
N VAL A 270 15.15 3.12 -12.22
CA VAL A 270 15.51 4.40 -12.85
C VAL A 270 14.26 5.27 -13.06
N THR A 271 13.20 4.73 -13.68
CA THR A 271 11.98 5.52 -13.93
C THR A 271 11.27 5.94 -12.65
N TRP A 272 11.17 5.04 -11.67
CA TRP A 272 10.62 5.36 -10.35
C TRP A 272 11.43 6.45 -9.64
N SER A 273 12.77 6.34 -9.62
CA SER A 273 13.64 7.32 -8.96
C SER A 273 13.61 8.68 -9.63
N LEU A 274 13.57 8.73 -10.97
CA LEU A 274 13.46 9.98 -11.72
C LEU A 274 12.12 10.67 -11.45
N PHE A 275 11.01 9.94 -11.52
CA PHE A 275 9.69 10.55 -11.35
C PHE A 275 9.40 10.94 -9.90
N ILE A 276 9.84 10.15 -8.91
CA ILE A 276 9.66 10.53 -7.50
C ILE A 276 10.54 11.73 -7.13
N TYR A 277 11.75 11.83 -7.70
CA TYR A 277 12.61 12.99 -7.54
C TYR A 277 11.98 14.23 -8.17
N ASP A 278 11.42 14.11 -9.37
CA ASP A 278 10.72 15.23 -10.02
C ASP A 278 9.48 15.66 -9.23
N ALA A 279 8.72 14.70 -8.71
CA ALA A 279 7.50 15.00 -7.96
C ALA A 279 7.74 15.57 -6.55
N LEU A 280 8.72 15.06 -5.81
CA LEU A 280 8.96 15.41 -4.40
C LEU A 280 10.20 16.29 -4.16
N GLY A 281 11.12 16.33 -5.12
CA GLY A 281 12.39 17.06 -5.04
C GLY A 281 12.35 18.44 -5.68
N ARG A 282 11.39 18.70 -6.57
CA ARG A 282 11.23 19.99 -7.26
C ARG A 282 10.02 20.77 -6.80
N GLN A 283 10.09 22.09 -6.96
CA GLN A 283 8.94 22.96 -6.74
C GLN A 283 7.90 22.76 -7.85
N ALA A 284 6.63 22.95 -7.50
CA ALA A 284 5.54 22.90 -8.48
C ALA A 284 5.77 23.97 -9.56
N GLY A 285 5.72 23.56 -10.83
CA GLY A 285 6.03 24.43 -11.98
C GLY A 285 7.45 24.30 -12.54
N GLU A 286 8.38 23.69 -11.80
CA GLU A 286 9.75 23.40 -12.25
C GLU A 286 9.95 21.91 -12.61
N GLN A 287 8.87 21.13 -12.59
CA GLN A 287 8.85 19.70 -12.86
C GLN A 287 9.16 19.42 -14.33
N TRP A 288 9.98 18.40 -14.61
CA TRP A 288 10.41 18.05 -15.96
C TRP A 288 9.43 17.16 -16.71
N PHE A 289 8.73 16.27 -16.00
CA PHE A 289 7.93 15.22 -16.64
C PHE A 289 6.43 15.39 -16.40
N GLY A 290 6.05 15.80 -15.20
CA GLY A 290 4.68 15.85 -14.77
C GLY A 290 4.27 17.18 -14.20
N GLU A 291 2.98 17.32 -13.97
CA GLU A 291 2.37 18.51 -13.38
C GLU A 291 1.46 18.09 -12.23
N THR A 292 1.41 18.91 -11.20
CA THR A 292 0.59 18.64 -10.02
C THR A 292 -0.83 19.15 -10.22
N HIS A 293 -1.80 18.25 -10.35
CA HIS A 293 -3.22 18.56 -10.53
C HIS A 293 -4.01 18.03 -9.33
N GLY A 294 -4.75 18.90 -8.64
CA GLY A 294 -5.60 18.48 -7.52
C GLY A 294 -4.84 17.85 -6.33
N GLY A 295 -3.53 18.11 -6.21
CA GLY A 295 -2.67 17.52 -5.19
C GLY A 295 -2.03 16.18 -5.59
N GLU A 296 -2.26 15.73 -6.82
CA GLU A 296 -1.67 14.51 -7.40
C GLU A 296 -0.68 14.87 -8.50
N TYR A 297 0.44 14.13 -8.57
CA TYR A 297 1.44 14.32 -9.62
C TYR A 297 1.10 13.43 -10.82
N LEU A 298 0.86 14.04 -11.97
CA LEU A 298 0.44 13.36 -13.20
C LEU A 298 1.44 13.61 -14.33
N ILE A 299 1.72 12.58 -15.12
CA ILE A 299 2.55 12.67 -16.33
C ILE A 299 1.60 12.50 -17.52
N ALA A 300 1.54 13.49 -18.41
CA ALA A 300 0.62 13.47 -19.56
C ALA A 300 -0.85 13.12 -19.20
N GLY A 301 -1.32 13.56 -18.02
CA GLY A 301 -2.68 13.32 -17.53
C GLY A 301 -2.96 11.91 -16.98
N VAL A 302 -1.93 11.08 -16.78
CA VAL A 302 -2.04 9.77 -16.12
C VAL A 302 -1.07 9.65 -14.95
N MET A 303 -1.31 8.71 -14.04
CA MET A 303 -0.41 8.48 -12.92
C MET A 303 0.96 7.94 -13.37
N PRO A 304 2.05 8.24 -12.64
CA PRO A 304 3.40 7.77 -12.93
C PRO A 304 3.52 6.25 -13.06
N VAL A 305 2.69 5.49 -12.32
CA VAL A 305 2.64 4.03 -12.39
C VAL A 305 2.50 3.52 -13.83
N THR A 306 1.77 4.22 -14.70
CA THR A 306 1.59 3.81 -16.10
C THR A 306 2.92 3.77 -16.85
N PHE A 307 3.74 4.81 -16.71
CA PHE A 307 5.03 4.88 -17.38
C PHE A 307 6.06 3.95 -16.75
N ILE A 308 6.08 3.83 -15.43
CA ILE A 308 6.99 2.92 -14.72
C ILE A 308 6.66 1.46 -15.07
N PHE A 309 5.38 1.10 -15.09
CA PHE A 309 4.92 -0.23 -15.50
C PHE A 309 5.26 -0.51 -16.97
N LEU A 310 5.00 0.45 -17.86
CA LEU A 310 5.32 0.30 -19.28
C LEU A 310 6.82 0.12 -19.51
N ALA A 311 7.66 0.95 -18.86
CA ALA A 311 9.11 0.82 -18.93
C ALA A 311 9.59 -0.55 -18.47
N SER A 312 9.01 -1.06 -17.38
CA SER A 312 9.27 -2.42 -16.88
C SER A 312 8.93 -3.49 -17.92
N VAL A 313 7.73 -3.43 -18.52
CA VAL A 313 7.29 -4.40 -19.54
C VAL A 313 8.17 -4.33 -20.80
N VAL A 314 8.45 -3.12 -21.30
CA VAL A 314 9.25 -2.92 -22.51
C VAL A 314 10.67 -3.45 -22.31
N ALA A 315 11.30 -3.15 -21.17
CA ALA A 315 12.62 -3.67 -20.85
C ALA A 315 12.60 -5.20 -20.69
N LEU A 316 11.61 -5.75 -19.98
CA LEU A 316 11.45 -7.19 -19.76
C LEU A 316 11.34 -7.97 -21.07
N VAL A 317 10.41 -7.53 -21.92
CA VAL A 317 10.09 -8.19 -23.18
C VAL A 317 11.20 -7.95 -24.20
N GLY A 318 11.60 -6.69 -24.39
CA GLY A 318 12.63 -6.30 -25.37
C GLY A 318 13.94 -7.04 -25.14
N VAL A 319 14.47 -7.01 -23.91
CA VAL A 319 15.74 -7.65 -23.60
C VAL A 319 15.62 -9.18 -23.62
N SER A 320 14.49 -9.76 -23.20
CA SER A 320 14.29 -11.22 -23.31
C SER A 320 14.18 -11.71 -24.76
N LEU A 321 13.68 -10.87 -25.67
CA LEU A 321 13.65 -11.20 -27.10
C LEU A 321 15.04 -11.06 -27.75
N LEU A 322 15.84 -10.09 -27.31
CA LEU A 322 17.19 -9.83 -27.84
C LEU A 322 18.27 -10.76 -27.28
N THR A 323 18.02 -11.42 -26.15
CA THR A 323 19.00 -12.30 -25.50
C THR A 323 18.73 -13.78 -25.78
N LYS A 324 19.73 -14.61 -25.47
CA LYS A 324 19.65 -16.06 -25.72
C LYS A 324 18.50 -16.68 -24.91
N PRO A 325 17.62 -17.48 -25.54
CA PRO A 325 16.52 -18.12 -24.84
C PRO A 325 17.03 -19.10 -23.77
N PRO A 326 16.26 -19.36 -22.71
CA PRO A 326 16.60 -20.36 -21.71
C PRO A 326 16.81 -21.74 -22.35
N GLY A 327 17.76 -22.52 -21.84
CA GLY A 327 17.97 -23.88 -22.31
C GLY A 327 16.75 -24.78 -22.05
N GLN A 328 16.55 -25.79 -22.89
CA GLN A 328 15.40 -26.70 -22.82
C GLN A 328 15.25 -27.36 -21.45
N SER A 329 16.37 -27.74 -20.82
CA SER A 329 16.38 -28.31 -19.45
C SER A 329 15.77 -27.39 -18.39
N THR A 330 15.91 -26.06 -18.55
CA THR A 330 15.30 -25.08 -17.65
C THR A 330 13.81 -24.97 -17.92
N ILE A 331 13.41 -24.95 -19.19
CA ILE A 331 12.01 -24.89 -19.59
C ILE A 331 11.27 -26.13 -19.08
N ASP A 332 11.82 -27.33 -19.29
CA ASP A 332 11.19 -28.58 -18.88
C ASP A 332 11.04 -28.70 -17.37
N ARG A 333 11.97 -28.13 -16.60
CA ARG A 333 11.92 -28.10 -15.13
C ARG A 333 10.74 -27.27 -14.60
N PHE A 334 10.45 -26.12 -15.20
CA PHE A 334 9.45 -25.17 -14.70
C PHE A 334 8.12 -25.19 -15.47
N PHE A 335 8.14 -25.65 -16.72
CA PHE A 335 6.98 -25.83 -17.59
C PHE A 335 6.89 -27.30 -18.04
N PRO A 336 6.71 -28.25 -17.11
CA PRO A 336 6.58 -29.65 -17.48
C PRO A 336 5.38 -29.80 -18.41
N THR A 337 5.63 -30.15 -19.67
CA THR A 337 4.59 -30.71 -20.52
C THR A 337 4.08 -31.95 -19.81
N LYS A 338 2.84 -31.93 -19.33
CA LYS A 338 2.14 -33.15 -18.92
C LYS A 338 2.38 -34.18 -20.01
N LYS A 339 3.16 -35.23 -19.71
CA LYS A 339 3.06 -36.45 -20.50
C LYS A 339 1.63 -36.93 -20.28
N ALA A 340 0.85 -36.88 -21.35
CA ALA A 340 -0.50 -37.42 -21.40
C ALA A 340 -0.48 -38.93 -21.10
#